data_AF-A0A2E9J3G8-F1
#
_entry.id   AF-A0A2E9J3G8-F1
#
_cell.length_a   1.000
_cell.length_b   1.000
_cell.length_c   1.000
_cell.angle_alpha   90.00
_cell.angle_beta   90.00
_cell.angle_gamma   90.00
#
_symmetry.space_group_name_H-M   'P 1'
#
loop_
_entity.id
_entity.type
_entity.pdbx_description
1 polymer ?
#
loop_
_entity_poly.entity_id
_entity_poly.type
_entity_poly.pdbx_seq_one_letter_code
_entity_poly.pdbx_strand_id
1 'polypeptide(L)'
;MYYKMNTKNMKTIRLTSLLAALILSFFTTLNAAEQPLFNTAEIIDESTLDIKIMQDWHPLGATRQKLIEINVAEWWPGQDYRIPVRLVVPLEGKAKGFHITGTKETESPNDDITPNAFEAKLLANGVGLVKPVIKHLSKIPGKQGLQQEMQKLYMKDLNLRYHPIWIFSMTLMRATTAAYAEADYFEKGKVAGWGGSKRGNSPAAALINDERFTATCSSVALAYASPTRKGDRGELQKVQAANETFFEAVKAGEFELEPQRAKWYQRQMHGSGPSMEMMARKAGVFLDEFQDNLDRFMTRVCVTENWDRLRERGVDMLFQPGTHDWVAYDILWGAQNHPQLPVYHAPNGGHDMQNHHATESDENLQAFLWNHFFGGEPLLSPPTSSHKVDKDKLRVSVSFDEGPQPISGRIWWMYDRAPAGSAPFLHERIPEDQWADMKRDPKTGFWTATIPLEKGASRIDFFSNHGKEVNGYQQYLSSPYTRVELSL
;
A
#
# COMPACT_ATOMS: atom_id res chain seq x y z
N MET A 1 83.54 35.26 21.00
CA MET A 1 83.05 36.15 19.92
C MET A 1 81.82 35.49 19.31
N TYR A 2 80.64 35.69 19.91
CA TYR A 2 79.39 35.13 19.39
C TYR A 2 78.25 36.12 19.63
N TYR A 3 77.61 36.47 18.51
CA TYR A 3 76.57 37.46 18.39
C TYR A 3 75.23 36.95 18.95
N LYS A 4 74.52 37.85 19.63
CA LYS A 4 73.10 37.73 20.02
C LYS A 4 72.22 37.43 18.81
N MET A 5 71.24 36.54 18.98
CA MET A 5 69.98 36.62 18.25
C MET A 5 68.77 36.47 19.17
N ASN A 6 67.77 37.28 18.81
CA ASN A 6 66.61 37.74 19.56
C ASN A 6 65.59 36.65 19.94
N THR A 7 65.04 36.78 21.15
CA THR A 7 63.83 36.12 21.63
C THR A 7 62.57 36.73 21.02
N LYS A 8 61.69 35.90 20.43
CA LYS A 8 60.27 36.24 20.24
C LYS A 8 59.39 35.13 20.81
N ASN A 9 58.67 35.48 21.88
CA ASN A 9 57.63 34.69 22.52
C ASN A 9 56.52 34.33 21.53
N MET A 10 56.32 33.04 21.25
CA MET A 10 55.06 32.53 20.73
C MET A 10 54.16 32.18 21.91
N LYS A 11 53.08 32.96 22.07
CA LYS A 11 52.02 32.70 23.03
C LYS A 11 51.33 31.38 22.68
N THR A 12 51.31 30.44 23.63
CA THR A 12 50.49 29.23 23.62
C THR A 12 49.02 29.63 23.76
N ILE A 13 48.35 29.93 22.64
CA ILE A 13 46.91 30.20 22.63
C ILE A 13 46.18 28.91 22.30
N ARG A 14 45.64 28.29 23.35
CA ARG A 14 44.50 27.35 23.43
C ARG A 14 44.02 26.74 22.09
N LEU A 15 44.72 25.70 21.62
CA LEU A 15 44.23 24.82 20.55
C LEU A 15 43.09 23.89 21.01
N THR A 16 42.89 23.73 22.32
CA THR A 16 41.87 22.85 22.91
C THR A 16 40.45 23.41 22.79
N SER A 17 40.27 24.73 22.69
CA SER A 17 38.93 25.34 22.56
C SER A 17 38.36 25.26 21.14
N LEU A 18 39.21 25.26 20.11
CA LEU A 18 38.75 25.09 18.72
C LEU A 18 38.37 23.64 18.41
N LEU A 19 39.06 22.65 18.98
CA LEU A 19 38.74 21.24 18.72
C LEU A 19 37.42 20.82 19.38
N ALA A 20 37.13 21.32 20.58
CA ALA A 20 35.83 21.10 21.24
C ALA A 20 34.68 21.79 20.49
N ALA A 21 34.89 23.00 19.95
CA ALA A 21 33.90 23.69 19.14
C ALA A 21 33.68 23.03 17.77
N LEU A 22 34.72 22.43 17.16
CA LEU A 22 34.60 21.66 15.92
C LEU A 22 33.87 20.32 16.15
N ILE A 23 34.12 19.66 17.28
CA ILE A 23 33.42 18.43 17.63
C ILE A 23 31.94 18.73 17.94
N LEU A 24 31.65 19.83 18.66
CA LEU A 24 30.27 20.24 18.92
C LEU A 24 29.53 20.66 17.63
N SER A 25 30.21 21.30 16.68
CA SER A 25 29.60 21.67 15.39
C SER A 25 29.40 20.47 14.46
N PHE A 26 30.24 19.43 14.54
CA PHE A 26 30.01 18.14 13.87
C PHE A 26 28.88 17.33 14.52
N PHE A 27 28.67 17.42 15.84
CA PHE A 27 27.53 16.78 16.50
C PHE A 27 26.21 17.53 16.29
N THR A 28 26.22 18.86 16.08
CA THR A 28 25.00 19.61 15.75
C THR A 28 24.56 19.48 14.29
N THR A 29 25.47 19.14 13.36
CA THR A 29 25.08 18.86 11.96
C THR A 29 24.69 17.40 11.73
N LEU A 30 25.02 16.49 12.65
CA LEU A 30 24.55 15.09 12.60
C LEU A 30 23.15 14.86 13.24
N ASN A 31 22.53 15.88 13.82
CA ASN A 31 21.22 15.78 14.48
C ASN A 31 20.33 17.01 14.22
N ALA A 32 20.34 17.54 12.99
CA ALA A 32 19.13 18.19 12.52
C ALA A 32 18.09 17.07 12.39
N ALA A 33 17.35 16.80 13.46
CA ALA A 33 16.27 15.83 13.48
C ALA A 33 15.38 16.13 12.28
N GLU A 34 15.45 15.25 11.30
CA GLU A 34 14.78 15.44 10.04
C GLU A 34 13.28 15.57 10.31
N GLN A 35 12.65 16.62 9.77
CA GLN A 35 11.23 16.86 10.03
C GLN A 35 10.42 15.62 9.62
N PRO A 36 9.62 15.05 10.53
CA PRO A 36 8.88 13.83 10.22
C PRO A 36 7.86 14.12 9.11
N LEU A 37 7.66 13.17 8.19
CA LEU A 37 6.68 13.30 7.11
C LEU A 37 5.27 13.59 7.67
N PHE A 38 4.96 13.02 8.83
CA PHE A 38 3.72 13.21 9.56
C PHE A 38 4.04 13.74 10.96
N ASN A 39 3.49 14.89 11.32
CA ASN A 39 3.63 15.44 12.66
C ASN A 39 2.56 14.80 13.57
N THR A 40 2.93 13.75 14.31
CA THR A 40 1.99 13.02 15.17
C THR A 40 1.36 13.90 16.24
N ALA A 41 2.08 14.90 16.78
CA ALA A 41 1.54 15.81 17.78
C ALA A 41 0.40 16.67 17.21
N GLU A 42 0.60 17.23 16.02
CA GLU A 42 -0.44 17.97 15.30
C GLU A 42 -1.61 17.05 14.93
N ILE A 43 -1.33 15.83 14.47
CA ILE A 43 -2.36 14.86 14.07
C ILE A 43 -3.34 14.58 15.19
N ILE A 44 -2.85 14.36 16.42
CA ILE A 44 -3.69 14.00 17.57
C ILE A 44 -4.29 15.22 18.29
N ASP A 45 -3.84 16.43 17.98
CA ASP A 45 -4.33 17.65 18.61
C ASP A 45 -5.72 18.01 18.08
N GLU A 46 -6.73 17.78 18.91
CA GLU A 46 -8.12 18.11 18.66
C GLU A 46 -8.33 19.61 18.43
N SER A 47 -7.60 20.47 19.13
CA SER A 47 -7.82 21.93 19.06
C SER A 47 -7.53 22.52 17.68
N THR A 48 -6.72 21.81 16.87
CA THR A 48 -6.36 22.24 15.51
C THR A 48 -7.35 21.77 14.45
N LEU A 49 -8.35 20.95 14.80
CA LEU A 49 -9.33 20.45 13.83
C LEU A 49 -10.25 21.55 13.30
N ASP A 50 -10.43 22.65 14.04
CA ASP A 50 -11.34 23.76 13.69
C ASP A 50 -12.67 23.25 13.12
N ILE A 51 -13.40 22.46 13.92
CA ILE A 51 -14.54 21.67 13.45
C ILE A 51 -15.71 22.59 13.06
N LYS A 52 -16.23 22.40 11.84
CA LYS A 52 -17.52 22.98 11.41
C LYS A 52 -18.58 21.89 11.35
N ILE A 53 -19.66 22.05 12.10
CA ILE A 53 -20.79 21.12 12.08
C ILE A 53 -21.65 21.46 10.85
N MET A 54 -21.70 20.54 9.89
CA MET A 54 -22.51 20.67 8.68
C MET A 54 -23.91 20.10 8.88
N GLN A 55 -23.99 18.95 9.56
CA GLN A 55 -25.22 18.31 10.00
C GLN A 55 -24.92 17.70 11.37
N ASP A 56 -25.66 18.09 12.39
CA ASP A 56 -25.46 17.53 13.73
C ASP A 56 -26.04 16.10 13.84
N TRP A 57 -25.76 15.44 14.95
CA TRP A 57 -26.24 14.10 15.24
C TRP A 57 -27.75 13.98 15.05
N HIS A 58 -28.17 13.11 14.14
CA HIS A 58 -29.58 12.81 13.91
C HIS A 58 -29.77 11.30 13.70
N PRO A 59 -30.93 10.75 14.09
CA PRO A 59 -31.23 9.34 13.88
C PRO A 59 -31.52 9.04 12.40
N LEU A 60 -31.04 7.89 11.93
CA LEU A 60 -31.39 7.33 10.64
C LEU A 60 -31.49 5.80 10.76
N GLY A 61 -32.72 5.29 10.77
CA GLY A 61 -33.00 3.88 11.02
C GLY A 61 -32.42 3.43 12.37
N ALA A 62 -31.58 2.39 12.33
CA ALA A 62 -30.90 1.83 13.51
C ALA A 62 -29.56 2.53 13.85
N THR A 63 -29.31 3.72 13.30
CA THR A 63 -28.04 4.46 13.46
C THR A 63 -28.27 5.92 13.85
N ARG A 64 -27.19 6.61 14.26
CA ARG A 64 -27.10 8.06 14.31
C ARG A 64 -25.93 8.52 13.45
N GLN A 65 -26.09 9.65 12.78
CA GLN A 65 -25.08 10.19 11.88
C GLN A 65 -24.82 11.67 12.13
N LYS A 66 -23.57 12.09 11.91
CA LYS A 66 -23.12 13.48 11.93
C LYS A 66 -22.21 13.75 10.74
N LEU A 67 -22.36 14.92 10.13
CA LEU A 67 -21.43 15.43 9.13
C LEU A 67 -20.70 16.64 9.70
N ILE A 68 -19.39 16.54 9.76
CA ILE A 68 -18.51 17.65 10.13
C ILE A 68 -17.54 17.94 9.00
N GLU A 69 -17.02 19.17 8.93
CA GLU A 69 -15.86 19.52 8.13
C GLU A 69 -14.69 19.84 9.06
N ILE A 70 -13.55 19.18 8.86
CA ILE A 70 -12.35 19.34 9.68
C ILE A 70 -11.21 19.97 8.87
N ASN A 71 -10.34 20.73 9.55
CA ASN A 71 -9.04 21.12 9.04
C ASN A 71 -8.06 19.94 9.17
N VAL A 72 -7.55 19.47 8.03
CA VAL A 72 -6.60 18.36 7.98
C VAL A 72 -5.17 18.88 8.11
N ALA A 73 -4.87 19.99 7.44
CA ALA A 73 -3.56 20.63 7.41
C ALA A 73 -3.67 22.00 6.73
N GLU A 74 -2.74 22.89 7.04
CA GLU A 74 -2.53 24.09 6.22
C GLU A 74 -1.96 23.68 4.86
N TRP A 75 -2.69 23.91 3.79
CA TRP A 75 -2.27 23.47 2.47
C TRP A 75 -1.17 24.34 1.88
N TRP A 76 -1.48 25.63 1.78
CA TRP A 76 -0.56 26.71 1.43
C TRP A 76 -0.47 27.66 2.62
N PRO A 77 0.59 28.48 2.71
CA PRO A 77 0.67 29.56 3.69
C PRO A 77 -0.66 30.31 3.87
N GLY A 78 -1.33 30.12 5.01
CA GLY A 78 -2.62 30.73 5.36
C GLY A 78 -3.87 30.14 4.69
N GLN A 79 -3.79 28.98 4.02
CA GLN A 79 -4.93 28.33 3.37
C GLN A 79 -5.14 26.91 3.89
N ASP A 80 -6.22 26.68 4.63
CA ASP A 80 -6.58 25.37 5.15
C ASP A 80 -7.01 24.37 4.06
N TYR A 81 -6.57 23.12 4.22
CA TYR A 81 -7.16 21.97 3.56
C TYR A 81 -8.26 21.37 4.43
N ARG A 82 -9.51 21.69 4.08
CA ARG A 82 -10.69 21.23 4.82
C ARG A 82 -11.39 20.08 4.15
N ILE A 83 -11.82 19.08 4.91
CA ILE A 83 -12.47 17.87 4.40
C ILE A 83 -13.71 17.51 5.22
N PRO A 84 -14.85 17.21 4.55
CA PRO A 84 -16.00 16.60 5.21
C PRO A 84 -15.72 15.19 5.71
N VAL A 85 -16.23 14.86 6.88
CA VAL A 85 -16.16 13.54 7.52
C VAL A 85 -17.55 13.17 8.01
N ARG A 86 -18.09 12.07 7.47
CA ARG A 86 -19.32 11.46 7.98
C ARG A 86 -18.96 10.49 9.10
N LEU A 87 -19.58 10.69 10.26
CA LEU A 87 -19.50 9.82 11.41
C LEU A 87 -20.82 9.07 11.56
N VAL A 88 -20.76 7.75 11.73
CA VAL A 88 -21.93 6.89 11.89
C VAL A 88 -21.72 5.98 13.09
N VAL A 89 -22.69 5.96 14.00
CA VAL A 89 -22.67 5.12 15.21
C VAL A 89 -24.02 4.43 15.39
N PRO A 90 -24.11 3.42 16.28
CA PRO A 90 -25.39 2.77 16.58
C PRO A 90 -26.40 3.77 17.15
N LEU A 91 -27.71 3.49 16.98
CA LEU A 91 -28.77 4.35 17.52
C LEU A 91 -28.68 4.51 19.04
N GLU A 92 -28.28 3.46 19.74
CA GLU A 92 -28.12 3.43 21.19
C GLU A 92 -26.68 3.06 21.57
N GLY A 93 -26.16 3.65 22.65
CA GLY A 93 -24.80 3.40 23.11
C GLY A 93 -23.71 4.16 22.34
N LYS A 94 -22.45 3.76 22.53
CA LYS A 94 -21.27 4.32 21.86
C LYS A 94 -20.64 3.27 20.94
N ALA A 95 -20.03 3.74 19.86
CA ALA A 95 -19.15 2.91 19.04
C ALA A 95 -17.82 2.65 19.76
N LYS A 96 -17.40 1.39 19.89
CA LYS A 96 -16.14 0.97 20.50
C LYS A 96 -15.12 0.69 19.40
N GLY A 97 -14.39 1.73 19.01
CA GLY A 97 -13.60 1.69 17.78
C GLY A 97 -14.47 1.80 16.52
N PHE A 98 -13.83 1.76 15.35
CA PHE A 98 -14.52 1.99 14.09
C PHE A 98 -13.77 1.48 12.87
N HIS A 99 -14.54 1.22 11.82
CA HIS A 99 -14.03 1.02 10.47
C HIS A 99 -13.90 2.37 9.75
N ILE A 100 -12.73 2.64 9.17
CA ILE A 100 -12.45 3.90 8.45
C ILE A 100 -12.12 3.64 6.98
N THR A 101 -12.83 4.33 6.08
CA THR A 101 -12.62 4.25 4.62
C THR A 101 -13.01 5.56 3.95
N GLY A 102 -12.34 5.90 2.85
CA GLY A 102 -12.76 7.01 1.98
C GLY A 102 -14.16 6.80 1.38
N THR A 103 -14.89 7.89 1.15
CA THR A 103 -16.18 7.84 0.43
C THR A 103 -16.03 7.34 -1.00
N LYS A 104 -17.07 6.69 -1.53
CA LYS A 104 -17.07 6.26 -2.94
C LYS A 104 -17.19 7.46 -3.86
N GLU A 105 -16.64 7.38 -5.06
CA GLU A 105 -16.68 8.48 -6.04
C GLU A 105 -18.12 8.96 -6.32
N THR A 106 -19.08 8.02 -6.35
CA THR A 106 -20.51 8.26 -6.59
C THR A 106 -21.28 8.85 -5.42
N GLU A 107 -20.76 8.78 -4.19
CA GLU A 107 -21.47 9.24 -2.99
C GLU A 107 -21.36 10.76 -2.84
N SER A 108 -22.47 11.47 -2.69
CA SER A 108 -22.41 12.88 -2.31
C SER A 108 -21.90 13.01 -0.87
N PRO A 109 -20.98 13.93 -0.58
CA PRO A 109 -20.47 14.12 0.77
C PRO A 109 -21.53 14.67 1.75
N ASN A 110 -22.60 15.27 1.23
CA ASN A 110 -23.67 15.89 2.02
C ASN A 110 -24.81 14.92 2.37
N ASP A 111 -24.85 13.78 1.71
CA ASP A 111 -25.95 12.83 1.87
C ASP A 111 -25.68 11.94 3.07
N ASP A 112 -26.76 11.50 3.72
CA ASP A 112 -26.65 10.47 4.73
C ASP A 112 -26.27 9.14 4.09
N ILE A 113 -25.55 8.32 4.85
CA ILE A 113 -25.04 7.06 4.35
C ILE A 113 -25.97 5.94 4.78
N THR A 114 -26.51 5.19 3.82
CA THR A 114 -27.16 3.92 4.14
C THR A 114 -26.09 2.83 4.24
N PRO A 115 -25.84 2.25 5.43
CA PRO A 115 -24.86 1.19 5.57
C PRO A 115 -25.25 -0.02 4.73
N ASN A 116 -24.28 -0.65 4.07
CA ASN A 116 -24.53 -1.94 3.43
C ASN A 116 -24.76 -3.04 4.48
N ALA A 117 -25.17 -4.24 4.05
CA ALA A 117 -25.50 -5.33 4.96
C ALA A 117 -24.37 -5.69 5.95
N PHE A 118 -23.11 -5.61 5.52
CA PHE A 118 -21.96 -5.87 6.39
C PHE A 118 -21.68 -4.72 7.35
N GLU A 119 -21.70 -3.48 6.86
CA GLU A 119 -21.54 -2.28 7.70
C GLU A 119 -22.64 -2.18 8.76
N ALA A 120 -23.88 -2.56 8.43
CA ALA A 120 -24.98 -2.64 9.38
C ALA A 120 -24.72 -3.68 10.48
N LYS A 121 -24.11 -4.84 10.14
CA LYS A 121 -23.69 -5.83 11.14
C LYS A 121 -22.59 -5.28 12.05
N LEU A 122 -21.60 -4.55 11.52
CA LEU A 122 -20.57 -3.89 12.33
C LEU A 122 -21.20 -2.92 13.33
N LEU A 123 -22.09 -2.05 12.86
CA LEU A 123 -22.83 -1.08 13.69
C LEU A 123 -23.68 -1.77 14.75
N ALA A 124 -24.45 -2.81 14.38
CA ALA A 124 -25.26 -3.56 15.33
C ALA A 124 -24.43 -4.20 16.47
N ASN A 125 -23.14 -4.43 16.24
CA ASN A 125 -22.20 -4.97 17.23
C ASN A 125 -21.28 -3.90 17.83
N GLY A 126 -21.66 -2.62 17.73
CA GLY A 126 -20.98 -1.53 18.42
C GLY A 126 -19.72 -1.00 17.71
N VAL A 127 -19.50 -1.31 16.43
CA VAL A 127 -18.39 -0.75 15.64
C VAL A 127 -18.90 0.44 14.82
N GLY A 128 -18.29 1.62 15.00
CA GLY A 128 -18.66 2.82 14.25
C GLY A 128 -18.14 2.80 12.81
N LEU A 129 -18.63 3.72 11.98
CA LEU A 129 -18.07 4.01 10.66
C LEU A 129 -17.58 5.46 10.60
N VAL A 130 -16.38 5.65 10.08
CA VAL A 130 -15.79 6.97 9.85
C VAL A 130 -15.48 7.07 8.36
N LYS A 131 -16.13 8.01 7.67
CA LYS A 131 -16.07 8.14 6.21
C LYS A 131 -15.65 9.56 5.80
N PRO A 132 -14.33 9.87 5.81
CA PRO A 132 -13.84 11.11 5.25
C PRO A 132 -13.97 11.12 3.72
N VAL A 133 -14.09 12.33 3.16
CA VAL A 133 -14.10 12.50 1.70
C VAL A 133 -12.69 12.32 1.15
N ILE A 134 -12.41 11.12 0.63
CA ILE A 134 -11.16 10.77 -0.04
C ILE A 134 -11.49 10.26 -1.44
N LYS A 135 -11.34 11.17 -2.40
CA LYS A 135 -11.65 10.99 -3.82
C LYS A 135 -10.55 11.59 -4.67
N HIS A 136 -10.63 11.39 -5.99
CA HIS A 136 -9.82 12.19 -6.91
C HIS A 136 -10.01 13.68 -6.59
N LEU A 137 -8.92 14.43 -6.34
CA LEU A 137 -9.01 15.79 -5.76
C LEU A 137 -9.86 16.74 -6.61
N SER A 138 -9.82 16.59 -7.94
CA SER A 138 -10.65 17.36 -8.88
C SER A 138 -12.15 17.13 -8.75
N LYS A 139 -12.58 16.08 -8.04
CA LYS A 139 -13.98 15.76 -7.74
C LYS A 139 -14.42 16.28 -6.38
N ILE A 140 -13.52 16.83 -5.57
CA ILE A 140 -13.87 17.46 -4.31
C ILE A 140 -14.19 18.94 -4.59
N PRO A 141 -15.38 19.43 -4.20
CA PRO A 141 -15.72 20.85 -4.37
C PRO A 141 -14.65 21.78 -3.80
N GLY A 142 -14.28 22.81 -4.56
CA GLY A 142 -13.25 23.79 -4.19
C GLY A 142 -11.81 23.30 -4.33
N LYS A 143 -11.57 22.09 -4.87
CA LYS A 143 -10.23 21.50 -5.03
C LYS A 143 -9.91 21.13 -6.48
N GLN A 144 -10.64 21.70 -7.43
CA GLN A 144 -10.34 21.60 -8.85
C GLN A 144 -8.95 22.21 -9.14
N GLY A 145 -8.12 21.51 -9.91
CA GLY A 145 -6.75 21.94 -10.22
C GLY A 145 -5.70 21.63 -9.15
N LEU A 146 -6.10 21.35 -7.90
CA LEU A 146 -5.20 21.17 -6.76
C LEU A 146 -4.10 20.12 -7.00
N GLN A 147 -4.46 18.99 -7.58
CA GLN A 147 -3.50 17.92 -7.86
C GLN A 147 -2.41 18.35 -8.84
N GLN A 148 -2.72 19.24 -9.79
CA GLN A 148 -1.74 19.75 -10.75
C GLN A 148 -0.78 20.72 -10.06
N GLU A 149 -1.29 21.54 -9.13
CA GLU A 149 -0.47 22.45 -8.32
C GLU A 149 0.46 21.69 -7.39
N MET A 150 -0.07 20.68 -6.68
CA MET A 150 0.71 19.74 -5.89
C MET A 150 1.85 19.12 -6.70
N GLN A 151 1.53 18.62 -7.89
CA GLN A 151 2.51 17.99 -8.75
C GLN A 151 3.62 18.99 -9.10
N LYS A 152 3.29 20.24 -9.46
CA LYS A 152 4.31 21.26 -9.76
C LYS A 152 5.24 21.53 -8.58
N LEU A 153 4.72 21.61 -7.36
CA LEU A 153 5.54 21.85 -6.17
C LEU A 153 6.35 20.62 -5.80
N TYR A 154 5.74 19.44 -5.82
CA TYR A 154 6.46 18.18 -5.66
C TYR A 154 7.63 18.07 -6.64
N MET A 155 7.43 18.44 -7.91
CA MET A 155 8.50 18.43 -8.89
C MET A 155 9.59 19.49 -8.66
N LYS A 156 9.32 20.51 -7.84
CA LYS A 156 10.26 21.59 -7.54
C LYS A 156 11.23 21.23 -6.41
N ASP A 157 10.74 20.60 -5.35
CA ASP A 157 11.52 20.35 -4.13
C ASP A 157 11.41 18.92 -3.58
N LEU A 158 10.71 18.03 -4.30
CA LEU A 158 10.45 16.63 -3.92
C LEU A 158 9.79 16.48 -2.53
N ASN A 159 9.13 17.52 -2.03
CA ASN A 159 8.50 17.46 -0.73
C ASN A 159 7.28 16.53 -0.77
N LEU A 160 7.42 15.39 -0.09
CA LEU A 160 6.42 14.33 -0.02
C LEU A 160 5.06 14.77 0.54
N ARG A 161 4.98 15.91 1.24
CA ARG A 161 3.71 16.55 1.63
C ARG A 161 2.78 16.77 0.44
N TYR A 162 3.35 17.07 -0.73
CA TYR A 162 2.59 17.31 -1.96
C TYR A 162 2.25 16.02 -2.72
N HIS A 163 2.47 14.84 -2.13
CA HIS A 163 2.04 13.59 -2.72
C HIS A 163 0.60 13.24 -2.27
N PRO A 164 -0.30 12.77 -3.17
CA PRO A 164 -1.68 12.44 -2.79
C PRO A 164 -1.81 11.41 -1.67
N ILE A 165 -0.87 10.47 -1.54
CA ILE A 165 -0.87 9.50 -0.43
C ILE A 165 -0.68 10.22 0.91
N TRP A 166 0.12 11.28 0.98
CA TRP A 166 0.30 12.05 2.21
C TRP A 166 -1.02 12.66 2.68
N ILE A 167 -1.69 13.44 1.82
CA ILE A 167 -2.91 14.15 2.22
C ILE A 167 -4.06 13.20 2.53
N PHE A 168 -4.16 12.06 1.83
CA PHE A 168 -5.17 11.05 2.13
C PHE A 168 -4.88 10.34 3.45
N SER A 169 -3.61 10.02 3.74
CA SER A 169 -3.22 9.44 5.04
C SER A 169 -3.47 10.43 6.19
N MET A 170 -3.08 11.70 6.02
CA MET A 170 -3.38 12.76 6.98
C MET A 170 -4.89 12.89 7.22
N THR A 171 -5.69 12.84 6.17
CA THR A 171 -7.15 12.90 6.28
C THR A 171 -7.70 11.75 7.13
N LEU A 172 -7.21 10.52 6.96
CA LEU A 172 -7.63 9.36 7.78
C LEU A 172 -7.22 9.54 9.25
N MET A 173 -5.98 9.97 9.51
CA MET A 173 -5.47 10.17 10.87
C MET A 173 -6.17 11.32 11.59
N ARG A 174 -6.48 12.42 10.89
CA ARG A 174 -7.24 13.57 11.43
C ARG A 174 -8.71 13.24 11.63
N ALA A 175 -9.32 12.48 10.72
CA ALA A 175 -10.69 11.96 10.90
C ALA A 175 -10.79 11.04 12.13
N THR A 176 -9.73 10.30 12.44
CA THR A 176 -9.64 9.50 13.67
C THR A 176 -9.62 10.38 14.92
N THR A 177 -8.88 11.50 14.90
CA THR A 177 -8.92 12.50 15.97
C THR A 177 -10.33 13.09 16.13
N ALA A 178 -10.97 13.47 15.02
CA ALA A 178 -12.33 14.02 15.04
C ALA A 178 -13.37 13.02 15.57
N ALA A 179 -13.27 11.74 15.22
CA ALA A 179 -14.16 10.72 15.76
C ALA A 179 -13.99 10.56 17.28
N TYR A 180 -12.75 10.54 17.78
CA TYR A 180 -12.49 10.44 19.22
C TYR A 180 -12.80 11.71 20.02
N ALA A 181 -12.88 12.87 19.38
CA ALA A 181 -13.37 14.12 19.99
C ALA A 181 -14.87 14.03 20.32
N GLU A 182 -15.65 13.27 19.54
CA GLU A 182 -17.07 12.99 19.80
C GLU A 182 -17.24 11.91 20.89
N ALA A 183 -16.71 12.18 22.09
CA ALA A 183 -16.59 11.22 23.19
C ALA A 183 -17.92 10.65 23.70
N ASP A 184 -19.04 11.34 23.45
CA ASP A 184 -20.38 10.85 23.76
C ASP A 184 -20.90 9.79 22.77
N TYR A 185 -20.22 9.62 21.64
CA TYR A 185 -20.63 8.72 20.55
C TYR A 185 -19.56 7.67 20.23
N PHE A 186 -18.28 7.99 20.46
CA PHE A 186 -17.15 7.07 20.26
C PHE A 186 -16.38 6.83 21.55
N GLU A 187 -16.05 5.56 21.78
CA GLU A 187 -15.04 5.12 22.73
C GLU A 187 -13.76 4.75 21.97
N LYS A 188 -12.61 5.01 22.60
CA LYS A 188 -11.32 4.55 22.08
C LYS A 188 -11.34 3.02 21.96
N GLY A 189 -10.85 2.50 20.85
CA GLY A 189 -10.89 1.09 20.52
C GLY A 189 -10.16 0.80 19.22
N LYS A 190 -10.39 -0.39 18.66
CA LYS A 190 -9.76 -0.82 17.40
C LYS A 190 -10.12 0.11 16.24
N VAL A 191 -9.16 0.42 15.38
CA VAL A 191 -9.35 1.21 14.16
C VAL A 191 -8.84 0.42 12.96
N ALA A 192 -9.75 0.05 12.06
CA ALA A 192 -9.42 -0.73 10.87
C ALA A 192 -9.61 0.10 9.60
N GLY A 193 -8.53 0.36 8.89
CA GLY A 193 -8.52 1.09 7.63
C GLY A 193 -8.68 0.18 6.41
N TRP A 194 -9.45 0.63 5.42
CA TRP A 194 -9.54 -0.06 4.12
C TRP A 194 -9.50 0.90 2.93
N GLY A 195 -8.98 0.42 1.82
CA GLY A 195 -9.18 1.02 0.51
C GLY A 195 -8.41 0.34 -0.61
N GLY A 196 -8.66 0.80 -1.83
CA GLY A 196 -7.93 0.37 -3.03
C GLY A 196 -7.00 1.44 -3.58
N SER A 197 -5.90 1.07 -4.23
CA SER A 197 -4.98 2.02 -4.90
C SER A 197 -4.33 2.98 -3.90
N LYS A 198 -4.25 4.26 -4.24
CA LYS A 198 -3.86 5.33 -3.31
C LYS A 198 -4.72 5.33 -2.03
N ARG A 199 -6.00 4.95 -2.12
CA ARG A 199 -6.88 4.82 -0.95
C ARG A 199 -6.58 3.58 -0.11
N GLY A 200 -5.86 2.59 -0.64
CA GLY A 200 -5.30 1.46 0.12
C GLY A 200 -3.91 1.76 0.68
N ASN A 201 -3.08 2.50 -0.06
CA ASN A 201 -1.79 2.98 0.47
C ASN A 201 -1.97 3.91 1.68
N SER A 202 -3.07 4.67 1.71
CA SER A 202 -3.35 5.64 2.78
C SER A 202 -3.58 5.01 4.16
N PRO A 203 -4.45 3.99 4.33
CA PRO A 203 -4.58 3.29 5.61
C PRO A 203 -3.33 2.49 5.98
N ALA A 204 -2.56 1.97 5.01
CA ALA A 204 -1.25 1.37 5.30
C ALA A 204 -0.24 2.39 5.85
N ALA A 205 -0.16 3.57 5.23
CA ALA A 205 0.67 4.67 5.74
C ALA A 205 0.17 5.21 7.09
N ALA A 206 -1.15 5.31 7.30
CA ALA A 206 -1.72 5.67 8.60
C ALA A 206 -1.37 4.63 9.67
N LEU A 207 -1.47 3.32 9.37
CA LEU A 207 -1.04 2.23 10.24
C LEU A 207 0.42 2.39 10.68
N ILE A 208 1.31 2.78 9.77
CA ILE A 208 2.74 3.00 10.06
C ILE A 208 2.96 4.21 10.99
N ASN A 209 2.22 5.31 10.79
CA ASN A 209 2.56 6.61 11.38
C ASN A 209 1.65 7.05 12.54
N ASP A 210 0.58 6.32 12.81
CA ASP A 210 -0.38 6.59 13.89
C ASP A 210 -0.76 5.29 14.62
N GLU A 211 -0.38 5.22 15.90
CA GLU A 211 -0.56 4.03 16.72
C GLU A 211 -2.02 3.67 16.99
N ARG A 212 -2.94 4.61 16.77
CA ARG A 212 -4.39 4.37 16.91
C ARG A 212 -4.92 3.39 15.86
N PHE A 213 -4.27 3.30 14.70
CA PHE A 213 -4.61 2.34 13.66
C PHE A 213 -4.11 0.95 14.06
N THR A 214 -5.04 0.01 14.16
CA THR A 214 -4.77 -1.38 14.61
C THR A 214 -4.90 -2.40 13.48
N ALA A 215 -5.43 -2.00 12.33
CA ALA A 215 -5.52 -2.88 11.16
C ALA A 215 -5.53 -2.14 9.81
N THR A 216 -5.03 -2.81 8.77
CA THR A 216 -5.22 -2.40 7.37
C THR A 216 -5.60 -3.58 6.48
N CYS A 217 -6.63 -3.38 5.63
CA CYS A 217 -6.91 -4.26 4.49
C CYS A 217 -6.82 -3.42 3.21
N SER A 218 -5.84 -3.72 2.36
CA SER A 218 -5.48 -2.86 1.24
C SER A 218 -5.49 -3.62 -0.08
N SER A 219 -6.33 -3.20 -1.03
CA SER A 219 -6.42 -3.80 -2.35
C SER A 219 -5.66 -2.98 -3.40
N VAL A 220 -5.05 -3.67 -4.38
CA VAL A 220 -4.29 -3.03 -5.47
C VAL A 220 -3.37 -1.90 -4.96
N ALA A 221 -2.68 -2.18 -3.86
CA ALA A 221 -1.93 -1.22 -3.06
C ALA A 221 -0.51 -1.72 -2.79
N LEU A 222 0.37 -0.78 -2.47
CA LEU A 222 1.77 -1.01 -2.18
C LEU A 222 1.93 -1.64 -0.80
N ALA A 223 2.51 -2.83 -0.75
CA ALA A 223 2.99 -3.43 0.49
C ALA A 223 4.53 -3.39 0.61
N TYR A 224 5.22 -3.33 -0.54
CA TYR A 224 6.63 -3.66 -0.69
C TYR A 224 7.42 -2.48 -1.26
N ALA A 225 8.67 -2.35 -0.83
CA ALA A 225 9.62 -1.42 -1.38
C ALA A 225 10.68 -2.12 -2.23
N SER A 226 10.23 -2.71 -3.33
CA SER A 226 11.10 -3.44 -4.26
C SER A 226 12.19 -2.54 -4.87
N PRO A 227 13.28 -3.13 -5.40
CA PRO A 227 14.31 -2.37 -6.12
C PRO A 227 13.75 -1.49 -7.24
N THR A 228 12.80 -1.98 -8.04
CA THR A 228 12.16 -1.19 -9.10
C THR A 228 11.47 0.07 -8.54
N ARG A 229 10.82 -0.03 -7.38
CA ARG A 229 10.20 1.13 -6.73
C ARG A 229 11.18 2.08 -6.09
N LYS A 230 12.25 1.53 -5.54
CA LYS A 230 13.39 2.28 -5.02
C LYS A 230 14.27 2.82 -6.16
N GLY A 231 13.88 2.72 -7.43
CA GLY A 231 14.62 3.34 -8.51
C GLY A 231 15.93 2.62 -8.88
N ASP A 232 16.07 1.34 -8.54
CA ASP A 232 17.25 0.55 -8.92
C ASP A 232 17.43 0.57 -10.44
N ARG A 233 18.60 1.03 -10.88
CA ARG A 233 18.90 1.24 -12.29
C ARG A 233 18.96 -0.06 -13.08
N GLY A 234 19.48 -1.13 -12.48
CA GLY A 234 19.59 -2.43 -13.14
C GLY A 234 18.21 -3.02 -13.42
N GLU A 235 17.32 -3.00 -12.44
CA GLU A 235 15.95 -3.47 -12.59
C GLU A 235 15.13 -2.57 -13.53
N LEU A 236 15.28 -1.24 -13.45
CA LEU A 236 14.61 -0.32 -14.36
C LEU A 236 15.07 -0.49 -15.81
N GLN A 237 16.35 -0.79 -16.06
CA GLN A 237 16.86 -1.09 -17.39
C GLN A 237 16.23 -2.37 -17.97
N LYS A 238 16.03 -3.41 -17.16
CA LYS A 238 15.33 -4.64 -17.60
C LYS A 238 13.88 -4.34 -17.98
N VAL A 239 13.18 -3.53 -17.19
CA VAL A 239 11.80 -3.10 -17.49
C VAL A 239 11.75 -2.27 -18.78
N GLN A 240 12.69 -1.34 -18.95
CA GLN A 240 12.78 -0.51 -20.15
C GLN A 240 13.04 -1.37 -21.39
N ALA A 241 14.02 -2.28 -21.35
CA ALA A 241 14.34 -3.17 -22.46
C ALA A 241 13.12 -4.04 -22.85
N ALA A 242 12.42 -4.61 -21.86
CA ALA A 242 11.21 -5.38 -22.11
C ALA A 242 10.10 -4.54 -22.79
N ASN A 243 9.92 -3.28 -22.37
CA ASN A 243 8.97 -2.37 -23.00
C ASN A 243 9.37 -2.03 -24.45
N GLU A 244 10.65 -1.74 -24.69
CA GLU A 244 11.17 -1.42 -26.03
C GLU A 244 10.93 -2.59 -26.99
N THR A 245 11.34 -3.80 -26.62
CA THR A 245 11.09 -5.02 -27.41
C THR A 245 9.60 -5.23 -27.67
N PHE A 246 8.74 -5.05 -26.66
CA PHE A 246 7.29 -5.19 -26.81
C PHE A 246 6.71 -4.21 -27.84
N PHE A 247 7.07 -2.93 -27.77
CA PHE A 247 6.55 -1.93 -28.71
C PHE A 247 7.19 -2.03 -30.10
N GLU A 248 8.41 -2.53 -30.22
CA GLU A 248 9.02 -2.87 -31.51
C GLU A 248 8.28 -4.02 -32.19
N ALA A 249 7.91 -5.08 -31.46
CA ALA A 249 7.11 -6.19 -31.97
C ALA A 249 5.72 -5.73 -32.46
N VAL A 250 5.06 -4.84 -31.69
CA VAL A 250 3.81 -4.18 -32.14
C VAL A 250 4.02 -3.41 -33.45
N LYS A 251 5.11 -2.64 -33.55
CA LYS A 251 5.42 -1.85 -34.73
C LYS A 251 5.76 -2.72 -35.95
N ALA A 252 6.39 -3.86 -35.72
CA ALA A 252 6.70 -4.86 -36.74
C ALA A 252 5.47 -5.65 -37.21
N GLY A 253 4.32 -5.52 -36.51
CA GLY A 253 3.09 -6.22 -36.84
C GLY A 253 3.07 -7.67 -36.37
N GLU A 254 3.88 -8.02 -35.38
CA GLU A 254 3.89 -9.38 -34.81
C GLU A 254 2.58 -9.71 -34.08
N PHE A 255 1.92 -8.70 -33.52
CA PHE A 255 0.57 -8.79 -32.97
C PHE A 255 -0.12 -7.42 -32.96
N GLU A 256 -1.45 -7.43 -32.93
CA GLU A 256 -2.24 -6.20 -32.86
C GLU A 256 -2.34 -5.70 -31.41
N LEU A 257 -2.05 -4.40 -31.22
CA LEU A 257 -2.26 -3.72 -29.95
C LEU A 257 -3.19 -2.53 -30.15
N GLU A 258 -4.35 -2.60 -29.49
CA GLU A 258 -5.34 -1.52 -29.51
C GLU A 258 -4.70 -0.17 -29.14
N PRO A 259 -4.89 0.90 -29.95
CA PRO A 259 -4.24 2.19 -29.72
C PRO A 259 -4.52 2.80 -28.34
N GLN A 260 -5.73 2.58 -27.81
CA GLN A 260 -6.07 3.04 -26.46
C GLN A 260 -5.27 2.29 -25.39
N ARG A 261 -5.05 0.99 -25.58
CA ARG A 261 -4.26 0.14 -24.68
C ARG A 261 -2.78 0.50 -24.75
N ALA A 262 -2.24 0.75 -25.94
CA ALA A 262 -0.89 1.25 -26.12
C ALA A 262 -0.64 2.55 -25.36
N LYS A 263 -1.55 3.54 -25.50
CA LYS A 263 -1.49 4.81 -24.75
C LYS A 263 -1.56 4.59 -23.25
N TRP A 264 -2.37 3.63 -22.80
CA TRP A 264 -2.47 3.29 -21.38
C TRP A 264 -1.17 2.69 -20.85
N TYR A 265 -0.56 1.73 -21.54
CA TYR A 265 0.75 1.19 -21.16
C TYR A 265 1.84 2.25 -21.15
N GLN A 266 1.87 3.12 -22.17
CA GLN A 266 2.83 4.21 -22.22
C GLN A 266 2.67 5.15 -21.03
N ARG A 267 1.43 5.45 -20.63
CA ARG A 267 1.15 6.30 -19.48
C ARG A 267 1.55 5.68 -18.15
N GLN A 268 1.24 4.39 -17.93
CA GLN A 268 1.39 3.76 -16.62
C GLN A 268 2.73 3.04 -16.42
N MET A 269 3.29 2.44 -17.47
CA MET A 269 4.46 1.53 -17.38
C MET A 269 5.71 2.06 -18.06
N HIS A 270 5.54 2.88 -19.10
CA HIS A 270 6.67 3.51 -19.80
C HIS A 270 6.96 4.92 -19.29
N GLY A 271 6.01 5.52 -18.56
CA GLY A 271 6.00 6.95 -18.26
C GLY A 271 5.78 7.76 -19.54
N SER A 272 4.60 8.35 -19.72
CA SER A 272 4.34 9.23 -20.87
C SER A 272 4.95 10.61 -20.65
N GLY A 273 6.26 10.67 -20.41
CA GLY A 273 7.03 11.87 -20.09
C GLY A 273 8.43 11.53 -19.56
N PRO A 274 9.31 12.52 -19.34
CA PRO A 274 10.58 12.28 -18.69
C PRO A 274 10.37 11.60 -17.33
N SER A 275 11.17 10.57 -17.01
CA SER A 275 11.15 9.92 -15.69
C SER A 275 11.25 10.96 -14.56
N MET A 276 10.73 10.63 -13.37
CA MET A 276 10.84 11.52 -12.21
C MET A 276 12.31 11.91 -11.94
N GLU A 277 13.25 10.99 -12.16
CA GLU A 277 14.70 11.28 -12.14
C GLU A 277 15.10 12.35 -13.15
N MET A 278 14.69 12.24 -14.42
CA MET A 278 14.99 13.24 -15.45
C MET A 278 14.39 14.61 -15.13
N MET A 279 13.20 14.65 -14.53
CA MET A 279 12.57 15.90 -14.11
C MET A 279 13.26 16.49 -12.88
N ALA A 280 13.61 15.67 -11.89
CA ALA A 280 14.39 16.08 -10.71
C ALA A 280 15.74 16.69 -11.13
N ARG A 281 16.45 16.05 -12.05
CA ARG A 281 17.69 16.61 -12.63
C ARG A 281 17.47 17.95 -13.32
N LYS A 282 16.38 18.11 -14.09
CA LYS A 282 16.01 19.40 -14.72
C LYS A 282 15.69 20.48 -13.70
N ALA A 283 15.20 20.11 -12.52
CA ALA A 283 14.94 21.01 -11.41
C ALA A 283 16.21 21.31 -10.56
N GLY A 284 17.37 20.75 -10.92
CA GLY A 284 18.62 20.93 -10.20
C GLY A 284 18.79 20.03 -8.98
N VAL A 285 17.92 19.03 -8.80
CA VAL A 285 18.01 18.06 -7.71
C VAL A 285 19.05 17.00 -8.07
N PHE A 286 19.96 16.71 -7.14
CA PHE A 286 20.96 15.67 -7.32
C PHE A 286 20.32 14.29 -7.25
N LEU A 287 20.93 13.31 -7.93
CA LEU A 287 20.41 11.96 -7.98
C LEU A 287 20.29 11.31 -6.59
N ASP A 288 21.32 11.48 -5.76
CA ASP A 288 21.37 10.88 -4.43
C ASP A 288 20.25 11.46 -3.55
N GLU A 289 19.99 12.77 -3.67
CA GLU A 289 18.88 13.43 -2.98
C GLU A 289 17.50 12.93 -3.47
N PHE A 290 17.35 12.65 -4.75
CA PHE A 290 16.14 12.03 -5.29
C PHE A 290 15.94 10.60 -4.75
N GLN A 291 17.02 9.83 -4.69
CA GLN A 291 17.03 8.46 -4.18
C GLN A 291 16.66 8.43 -2.68
N ASP A 292 17.30 9.28 -1.88
CA ASP A 292 17.00 9.41 -0.46
C ASP A 292 15.53 9.79 -0.23
N ASN A 293 14.98 10.71 -1.02
CA ASN A 293 13.56 11.08 -0.94
C ASN A 293 12.62 9.92 -1.30
N LEU A 294 12.95 9.11 -2.31
CA LEU A 294 12.18 7.91 -2.64
C LEU A 294 12.25 6.87 -1.52
N ASP A 295 13.44 6.60 -0.98
CA ASP A 295 13.60 5.63 0.11
C ASP A 295 12.85 6.07 1.37
N ARG A 296 12.91 7.36 1.70
CA ARG A 296 12.11 7.95 2.79
C ARG A 296 10.62 7.79 2.53
N PHE A 297 10.15 8.02 1.31
CA PHE A 297 8.74 7.82 0.96
C PHE A 297 8.32 6.37 1.13
N MET A 298 9.09 5.44 0.57
CA MET A 298 8.80 4.02 0.62
C MET A 298 8.75 3.50 2.06
N THR A 299 9.67 3.96 2.91
CA THR A 299 9.68 3.66 4.36
C THR A 299 8.39 4.11 5.07
N ARG A 300 7.70 5.13 4.56
CA ARG A 300 6.49 5.67 5.20
C ARG A 300 5.19 5.08 4.67
N VAL A 301 5.22 4.38 3.54
CA VAL A 301 4.02 3.84 2.88
C VAL A 301 4.03 2.32 2.75
N CYS A 302 5.19 1.67 2.84
CA CYS A 302 5.30 0.21 2.76
C CYS A 302 5.39 -0.41 4.16
N VAL A 303 4.44 -1.29 4.47
CA VAL A 303 4.37 -1.98 5.77
C VAL A 303 5.58 -2.87 6.01
N THR A 304 6.18 -3.41 4.94
CA THR A 304 7.34 -4.31 5.03
C THR A 304 8.62 -3.62 5.48
N GLU A 305 8.79 -2.33 5.19
CA GLU A 305 9.88 -1.51 5.73
C GLU A 305 9.71 -1.21 7.24
N ASN A 306 8.56 -1.55 7.81
CA ASN A 306 8.22 -1.35 9.22
C ASN A 306 7.81 -2.66 9.92
N TRP A 307 8.17 -3.80 9.33
CA TRP A 307 7.61 -5.10 9.72
C TRP A 307 7.73 -5.37 11.22
N ASP A 308 8.94 -5.32 11.78
CA ASP A 308 9.19 -5.66 13.18
C ASP A 308 8.38 -4.78 14.14
N ARG A 309 8.35 -3.47 13.89
CA ARG A 309 7.57 -2.51 14.70
C ARG A 309 6.07 -2.78 14.60
N LEU A 310 5.57 -3.11 13.41
CA LEU A 310 4.15 -3.42 13.22
C LEU A 310 3.78 -4.76 13.89
N ARG A 311 4.68 -5.75 13.86
CA ARG A 311 4.49 -7.04 14.55
C ARG A 311 4.53 -6.88 16.07
N GLU A 312 5.44 -6.09 16.61
CA GLU A 312 5.49 -5.77 18.04
C GLU A 312 4.19 -5.10 18.51
N ARG A 313 3.62 -4.21 17.67
CA ARG A 313 2.32 -3.58 17.92
C ARG A 313 1.12 -4.53 17.79
N GLY A 314 1.30 -5.74 17.27
CA GLY A 314 0.22 -6.71 17.10
C GLY A 314 -0.89 -6.25 16.15
N VAL A 315 -0.54 -5.50 15.10
CA VAL A 315 -1.53 -5.00 14.12
C VAL A 315 -1.91 -6.08 13.10
N ASP A 316 -3.16 -6.03 12.63
CA ASP A 316 -3.65 -6.95 11.60
C ASP A 316 -3.46 -6.35 10.20
N MET A 317 -2.97 -7.17 9.25
CA MET A 317 -2.69 -6.72 7.90
C MET A 317 -3.13 -7.75 6.86
N LEU A 318 -3.82 -7.30 5.82
CA LEU A 318 -4.15 -8.08 4.63
C LEU A 318 -3.96 -7.25 3.38
N PHE A 319 -3.20 -7.77 2.41
CA PHE A 319 -3.03 -7.11 1.11
C PHE A 319 -3.64 -7.94 -0.01
N GLN A 320 -4.26 -7.26 -0.97
CA GLN A 320 -4.95 -7.90 -2.08
C GLN A 320 -4.48 -7.32 -3.43
N PRO A 321 -3.19 -7.51 -3.80
CA PRO A 321 -2.67 -7.09 -5.08
C PRO A 321 -3.25 -7.96 -6.20
N GLY A 322 -3.65 -7.32 -7.30
CA GLY A 322 -3.92 -8.02 -8.53
C GLY A 322 -2.62 -8.57 -9.13
N THR A 323 -2.67 -9.76 -9.73
CA THR A 323 -1.49 -10.31 -10.40
C THR A 323 -1.04 -9.48 -11.59
N HIS A 324 -1.93 -8.68 -12.18
CA HIS A 324 -1.68 -7.82 -13.34
C HIS A 324 -1.97 -6.36 -13.00
N ASP A 325 -1.47 -5.94 -11.84
CA ASP A 325 -1.66 -4.58 -11.35
C ASP A 325 -0.46 -3.68 -11.68
N TRP A 326 -0.71 -2.49 -12.23
CA TRP A 326 0.35 -1.53 -12.55
C TRP A 326 0.79 -0.70 -11.35
N VAL A 327 0.02 -0.71 -10.25
CA VAL A 327 0.39 -0.09 -8.98
C VAL A 327 1.05 -1.10 -8.07
N ALA A 328 0.63 -2.36 -8.00
CA ALA A 328 1.09 -3.37 -7.04
C ALA A 328 1.80 -4.56 -7.71
N TYR A 329 2.68 -4.29 -8.68
CA TYR A 329 3.34 -5.30 -9.51
C TYR A 329 4.42 -6.14 -8.79
N ASP A 330 4.87 -5.75 -7.59
CA ASP A 330 6.04 -6.35 -6.93
C ASP A 330 5.76 -7.69 -6.24
N ILE A 331 4.73 -8.41 -6.67
CA ILE A 331 4.26 -9.63 -6.03
C ILE A 331 5.35 -10.70 -5.94
N LEU A 332 6.20 -10.84 -6.97
CA LEU A 332 7.31 -11.79 -6.97
C LEU A 332 8.37 -11.42 -5.93
N TRP A 333 8.83 -10.17 -5.95
CA TRP A 333 9.83 -9.69 -4.98
C TRP A 333 9.29 -9.76 -3.55
N GLY A 334 8.04 -9.34 -3.35
CA GLY A 334 7.36 -9.38 -2.06
C GLY A 334 7.22 -10.79 -1.52
N ALA A 335 6.82 -11.76 -2.35
CA ALA A 335 6.71 -13.16 -1.95
C ALA A 335 8.08 -13.79 -1.58
N GLN A 336 9.15 -13.40 -2.27
CA GLN A 336 10.50 -13.92 -1.99
C GLN A 336 11.12 -13.35 -0.70
N ASN A 337 10.82 -12.09 -0.37
CA ASN A 337 11.48 -11.38 0.74
C ASN A 337 10.58 -11.23 1.98
N HIS A 338 9.26 -11.29 1.79
CA HIS A 338 8.26 -11.13 2.85
C HIS A 338 7.11 -12.16 2.74
N PRO A 339 7.40 -13.48 2.66
CA PRO A 339 6.37 -14.51 2.53
C PRO A 339 5.38 -14.57 3.70
N GLN A 340 5.73 -13.98 4.83
CA GLN A 340 4.91 -13.89 6.03
C GLN A 340 3.81 -12.80 5.96
N LEU A 341 3.82 -11.92 4.96
CA LEU A 341 2.73 -10.95 4.79
C LEU A 341 1.49 -11.69 4.25
N PRO A 342 0.31 -11.58 4.91
CA PRO A 342 -0.91 -12.16 4.37
C PRO A 342 -1.34 -11.46 3.08
N VAL A 343 -1.41 -12.23 2.01
CA VAL A 343 -1.72 -11.74 0.67
C VAL A 343 -2.77 -12.61 -0.02
N TYR A 344 -3.70 -11.96 -0.72
CA TYR A 344 -4.56 -12.59 -1.72
C TYR A 344 -4.27 -12.02 -3.11
N HIS A 345 -3.85 -12.89 -4.03
CA HIS A 345 -3.58 -12.57 -5.42
C HIS A 345 -4.83 -12.81 -6.26
N ALA A 346 -5.44 -11.72 -6.75
CA ALA A 346 -6.50 -11.82 -7.75
C ALA A 346 -5.88 -12.23 -9.10
N PRO A 347 -6.15 -13.44 -9.63
CA PRO A 347 -5.63 -13.91 -10.92
C PRO A 347 -6.17 -13.02 -12.04
N ASN A 348 -5.27 -12.51 -12.90
CA ASN A 348 -5.57 -11.51 -13.92
C ASN A 348 -6.14 -10.17 -13.38
N GLY A 349 -6.41 -10.04 -12.09
CA GLY A 349 -6.94 -8.83 -11.48
C GLY A 349 -5.92 -7.70 -11.40
N GLY A 350 -6.43 -6.52 -11.04
CA GLY A 350 -5.68 -5.28 -10.91
C GLY A 350 -6.52 -4.07 -11.32
N HIS A 351 -5.93 -2.89 -11.27
CA HIS A 351 -6.54 -1.63 -11.71
C HIS A 351 -7.03 -1.71 -13.15
N ASP A 352 -8.35 -1.55 -13.32
CA ASP A 352 -9.03 -1.60 -14.63
C ASP A 352 -8.80 -2.93 -15.38
N MET A 353 -8.49 -3.99 -14.64
CA MET A 353 -8.27 -5.33 -15.17
C MET A 353 -9.39 -6.26 -14.74
N GLN A 354 -9.87 -7.08 -15.68
CA GLN A 354 -10.85 -8.13 -15.37
C GLN A 354 -10.13 -9.30 -14.69
N ASN A 355 -10.76 -9.91 -13.69
CA ASN A 355 -10.20 -11.15 -13.12
C ASN A 355 -10.29 -12.29 -14.12
N HIS A 356 -9.49 -13.33 -13.93
CA HIS A 356 -9.62 -14.57 -14.69
C HIS A 356 -11.00 -15.18 -14.42
N HIS A 357 -11.65 -15.79 -15.41
CA HIS A 357 -13.03 -16.31 -15.26
C HIS A 357 -13.13 -17.36 -14.13
N ALA A 358 -12.08 -18.16 -13.93
CA ALA A 358 -11.98 -19.15 -12.86
C ALA A 358 -11.55 -18.55 -11.49
N THR A 359 -11.51 -17.23 -11.32
CA THR A 359 -11.19 -16.62 -10.02
C THR A 359 -12.30 -16.91 -9.03
N GLU A 360 -11.92 -17.16 -7.78
CA GLU A 360 -12.88 -17.41 -6.71
C GLU A 360 -13.62 -16.13 -6.29
N SER A 361 -14.88 -16.27 -5.87
CA SER A 361 -15.58 -15.18 -5.20
C SER A 361 -15.16 -15.16 -3.74
N ASP A 362 -14.47 -14.10 -3.34
CA ASP A 362 -14.01 -13.90 -1.96
C ASP A 362 -14.84 -12.86 -1.20
N GLU A 363 -14.78 -12.96 0.12
CA GLU A 363 -15.29 -11.99 1.09
C GLU A 363 -14.17 -11.61 2.08
N ASN A 364 -12.94 -11.48 1.56
CA ASN A 364 -11.74 -11.30 2.36
C ASN A 364 -11.80 -10.06 3.26
N LEU A 365 -12.38 -8.96 2.77
CA LEU A 365 -12.56 -7.75 3.57
C LEU A 365 -13.47 -8.02 4.77
N GLN A 366 -14.58 -8.72 4.55
CA GLN A 366 -15.57 -9.00 5.57
C GLN A 366 -15.01 -9.96 6.62
N ALA A 367 -14.37 -11.04 6.18
CA ALA A 367 -13.68 -11.99 7.05
C ALA A 367 -12.61 -11.28 7.91
N PHE A 368 -11.79 -10.43 7.28
CA PHE A 368 -10.75 -9.65 7.94
C PHE A 368 -11.30 -8.69 9.00
N LEU A 369 -12.26 -7.84 8.62
CA LEU A 369 -12.83 -6.86 9.54
C LEU A 369 -13.59 -7.54 10.69
N TRP A 370 -14.34 -8.60 10.40
CA TRP A 370 -15.07 -9.34 11.42
C TRP A 370 -14.11 -9.94 12.46
N ASN A 371 -13.08 -10.66 11.99
CA ASN A 371 -12.07 -11.24 12.88
C ASN A 371 -11.31 -10.16 13.67
N HIS A 372 -10.95 -9.05 13.03
CA HIS A 372 -10.28 -7.94 13.70
C HIS A 372 -11.11 -7.38 14.86
N PHE A 373 -12.39 -7.08 14.65
CA PHE A 373 -13.21 -6.45 15.69
C PHE A 373 -13.70 -7.45 16.74
N PHE A 374 -14.10 -8.65 16.34
CA PHE A 374 -14.85 -9.59 17.20
C PHE A 374 -14.11 -10.90 17.50
N GLY A 375 -13.00 -11.19 16.81
CA GLY A 375 -12.33 -12.48 16.90
C GLY A 375 -13.18 -13.61 16.31
N GLY A 376 -13.27 -14.73 17.03
CA GLY A 376 -13.99 -15.92 16.60
C GLY A 376 -13.08 -16.96 15.96
N GLU A 377 -13.54 -17.57 14.88
CA GLU A 377 -12.73 -18.52 14.12
C GLU A 377 -11.48 -17.81 13.56
N PRO A 378 -10.28 -18.40 13.70
CA PRO A 378 -9.06 -17.80 13.17
C PRO A 378 -9.10 -17.78 11.65
N LEU A 379 -8.47 -16.75 11.08
CA LEU A 379 -8.21 -16.64 9.64
C LEU A 379 -7.09 -17.60 9.22
N LEU A 380 -7.02 -17.92 7.92
CA LEU A 380 -5.87 -18.62 7.34
C LEU A 380 -4.57 -17.83 7.58
N SER A 381 -3.51 -18.54 7.98
CA SER A 381 -2.14 -18.00 8.04
C SER A 381 -1.44 -18.17 6.68
N PRO A 382 -0.44 -17.32 6.35
CA PRO A 382 0.36 -17.47 5.14
C PRO A 382 0.97 -18.87 5.03
N PRO A 383 0.75 -19.59 3.91
CA PRO A 383 1.31 -20.92 3.73
C PRO A 383 2.75 -20.86 3.20
N THR A 384 3.45 -21.99 3.23
CA THR A 384 4.70 -22.17 2.49
C THR A 384 4.44 -22.95 1.19
N SER A 385 5.26 -22.70 0.18
CA SER A 385 5.22 -23.43 -1.09
C SER A 385 6.58 -24.05 -1.40
N SER A 386 6.57 -25.20 -2.05
CA SER A 386 7.75 -25.88 -2.56
C SER A 386 7.46 -26.48 -3.93
N HIS A 387 8.52 -26.72 -4.69
CA HIS A 387 8.39 -27.28 -6.03
C HIS A 387 9.54 -28.24 -6.34
N LYS A 388 9.27 -29.15 -7.29
CA LYS A 388 10.27 -30.05 -7.85
C LYS A 388 10.03 -30.26 -9.33
N VAL A 389 11.06 -30.02 -10.13
CA VAL A 389 11.09 -30.39 -11.54
C VAL A 389 11.28 -31.91 -11.64
N ASP A 390 10.38 -32.59 -12.34
CA ASP A 390 10.41 -34.02 -12.62
C ASP A 390 10.07 -34.25 -14.08
N LYS A 391 11.11 -34.45 -14.91
CA LYS A 391 11.02 -34.61 -16.37
C LYS A 391 10.30 -33.44 -17.03
N ASP A 392 9.12 -33.69 -17.60
CA ASP A 392 8.26 -32.78 -18.34
C ASP A 392 7.24 -32.07 -17.43
N LYS A 393 7.43 -32.12 -16.10
CA LYS A 393 6.44 -31.63 -15.13
C LYS A 393 7.10 -30.89 -13.97
N LEU A 394 6.43 -29.85 -13.48
CA LEU A 394 6.71 -29.20 -12.20
C LEU A 394 5.68 -29.66 -11.17
N ARG A 395 6.13 -30.39 -10.15
CA ARG A 395 5.28 -30.75 -9.00
C ARG A 395 5.33 -29.63 -7.99
N VAL A 396 4.17 -29.14 -7.57
CA VAL A 396 4.03 -28.07 -6.59
C VAL A 396 3.35 -28.62 -5.35
N SER A 397 3.83 -28.23 -4.17
CA SER A 397 3.25 -28.57 -2.86
C SER A 397 3.14 -27.33 -1.99
N VAL A 398 2.00 -27.17 -1.31
CA VAL A 398 1.72 -26.04 -0.41
C VAL A 398 1.28 -26.57 0.95
N SER A 399 1.88 -26.06 2.03
CA SER A 399 1.54 -26.44 3.41
C SER A 399 1.10 -25.24 4.25
N PHE A 400 0.16 -25.50 5.15
CA PHE A 400 -0.29 -24.55 6.16
C PHE A 400 0.16 -25.08 7.51
N ASP A 401 1.29 -24.57 7.99
CA ASP A 401 1.91 -25.07 9.23
C ASP A 401 1.28 -24.43 10.47
N GLU A 402 0.66 -23.26 10.29
CA GLU A 402 -0.03 -22.50 11.32
C GLU A 402 -1.50 -22.25 10.97
N GLY A 403 -2.31 -22.07 12.02
CA GLY A 403 -3.70 -21.68 11.87
C GLY A 403 -4.59 -22.78 11.30
N PRO A 404 -5.81 -22.42 10.87
CA PRO A 404 -6.75 -23.38 10.32
C PRO A 404 -6.29 -23.88 8.95
N GLN A 405 -6.73 -25.10 8.62
CA GLN A 405 -6.50 -25.69 7.30
C GLN A 405 -7.56 -25.19 6.29
N PRO A 406 -7.18 -24.88 5.04
CA PRO A 406 -8.14 -24.56 4.01
C PRO A 406 -8.91 -25.81 3.55
N ILE A 407 -10.04 -25.60 2.90
CA ILE A 407 -10.92 -26.64 2.34
C ILE A 407 -10.86 -26.70 0.81
N SER A 408 -10.26 -25.70 0.17
CA SER A 408 -10.03 -25.64 -1.27
C SER A 408 -8.63 -25.11 -1.59
N GLY A 409 -8.16 -25.38 -2.79
CA GLY A 409 -6.91 -24.87 -3.32
C GLY A 409 -6.94 -24.84 -4.85
N ARG A 410 -6.47 -23.75 -5.47
CA ARG A 410 -6.35 -23.60 -6.92
C ARG A 410 -5.01 -23.00 -7.26
N ILE A 411 -4.29 -23.63 -8.18
CA ILE A 411 -3.00 -23.15 -8.69
C ILE A 411 -3.18 -22.44 -10.02
N TRP A 412 -2.32 -21.45 -10.25
CA TRP A 412 -2.26 -20.59 -11.43
C TRP A 412 -0.82 -20.53 -11.90
N TRP A 413 -0.58 -20.51 -13.21
CA TRP A 413 0.79 -20.37 -13.72
C TRP A 413 0.87 -19.60 -15.04
N MET A 414 2.09 -19.17 -15.37
CA MET A 414 2.45 -18.57 -16.65
C MET A 414 3.88 -18.99 -17.00
N TYR A 415 4.15 -19.24 -18.28
CA TYR A 415 5.52 -19.42 -18.78
C TYR A 415 6.12 -18.07 -19.16
N ASP A 416 7.43 -17.93 -19.00
CA ASP A 416 8.22 -16.81 -19.54
C ASP A 416 7.68 -15.41 -19.24
N ARG A 417 6.99 -15.25 -18.12
CA ARG A 417 6.36 -13.99 -17.74
C ARG A 417 7.36 -12.83 -17.71
N ALA A 418 7.02 -11.74 -18.39
CA ALA A 418 7.87 -10.54 -18.49
C ALA A 418 8.19 -9.89 -17.12
N PRO A 419 9.23 -9.05 -17.03
CA PRO A 419 9.59 -8.36 -15.79
C PRO A 419 8.41 -7.57 -15.20
N ALA A 420 8.22 -7.66 -13.88
CA ALA A 420 7.23 -6.87 -13.15
C ALA A 420 7.44 -5.37 -13.41
N GLY A 421 6.36 -4.63 -13.56
CA GLY A 421 6.45 -3.20 -13.88
C GLY A 421 6.60 -2.88 -15.38
N SER A 422 6.56 -3.87 -16.27
CA SER A 422 6.59 -3.66 -17.73
C SER A 422 5.18 -3.72 -18.38
N ALA A 423 5.04 -3.17 -19.57
CA ALA A 423 3.86 -3.28 -20.43
C ALA A 423 3.54 -4.75 -20.80
N PRO A 424 4.50 -5.59 -21.25
CA PRO A 424 4.22 -7.00 -21.52
C PRO A 424 3.74 -7.76 -20.28
N PHE A 425 4.23 -7.43 -19.07
CA PHE A 425 3.75 -8.04 -17.82
C PHE A 425 2.24 -7.82 -17.56
N LEU A 426 1.68 -6.71 -18.03
CA LEU A 426 0.24 -6.42 -17.94
C LEU A 426 -0.55 -6.90 -19.14
N HIS A 427 0.10 -7.04 -20.28
CA HIS A 427 -0.55 -7.43 -21.53
C HIS A 427 -0.79 -8.92 -21.60
N GLU A 428 0.25 -9.71 -21.31
CA GLU A 428 0.13 -11.15 -21.24
C GLU A 428 -0.69 -11.52 -20.01
N ARG A 429 -1.74 -12.32 -20.22
CA ARG A 429 -2.70 -12.73 -19.19
C ARG A 429 -2.43 -14.18 -18.83
N ILE A 430 -2.76 -14.60 -17.61
CA ILE A 430 -2.87 -16.04 -17.29
C ILE A 430 -3.87 -16.65 -18.29
N PRO A 431 -3.45 -17.62 -19.10
CA PRO A 431 -4.33 -18.22 -20.10
C PRO A 431 -5.41 -19.11 -19.51
N GLU A 432 -6.46 -19.34 -20.31
CA GLU A 432 -7.70 -20.01 -19.92
C GLU A 432 -7.49 -21.45 -19.40
N ASP A 433 -6.40 -22.09 -19.80
CA ASP A 433 -6.01 -23.46 -19.44
C ASP A 433 -4.82 -23.52 -18.45
N GLN A 434 -4.29 -22.38 -18.00
CA GLN A 434 -3.16 -22.32 -17.07
C GLN A 434 -3.58 -22.11 -15.61
N TRP A 435 -4.52 -22.96 -15.20
CA TRP A 435 -4.97 -23.09 -13.83
C TRP A 435 -5.48 -24.51 -13.56
N ALA A 436 -5.46 -24.93 -12.29
CA ALA A 436 -6.00 -26.23 -11.89
C ALA A 436 -6.38 -26.25 -10.41
N ASP A 437 -7.41 -27.02 -10.05
CA ASP A 437 -7.69 -27.31 -8.65
C ASP A 437 -6.60 -28.22 -8.06
N MET A 438 -6.11 -27.84 -6.89
CA MET A 438 -5.13 -28.62 -6.13
C MET A 438 -5.82 -29.73 -5.35
N LYS A 439 -5.10 -30.82 -5.12
CA LYS A 439 -5.57 -31.95 -4.30
C LYS A 439 -4.85 -31.96 -2.96
N ARG A 440 -5.63 -32.07 -1.88
CA ARG A 440 -5.07 -32.27 -0.54
C ARG A 440 -4.65 -33.73 -0.38
N ASP A 441 -3.37 -33.95 -0.14
CA ASP A 441 -2.83 -35.27 0.22
C ASP A 441 -3.27 -35.61 1.66
N PRO A 442 -4.05 -36.68 1.87
CA PRO A 442 -4.54 -37.04 3.20
C PRO A 442 -3.43 -37.49 4.16
N LYS A 443 -2.26 -37.90 3.66
CA LYS A 443 -1.15 -38.38 4.50
C LYS A 443 -0.31 -37.24 5.03
N THR A 444 0.03 -36.29 4.16
CA THR A 444 0.91 -35.16 4.49
C THR A 444 0.12 -33.91 4.89
N GLY A 445 -1.16 -33.82 4.49
CA GLY A 445 -1.98 -32.62 4.63
C GLY A 445 -1.67 -31.54 3.59
N PHE A 446 -0.69 -31.76 2.71
CA PHE A 446 -0.24 -30.78 1.73
C PHE A 446 -1.21 -30.67 0.56
N TRP A 447 -1.34 -29.48 0.01
CA TRP A 447 -2.02 -29.27 -1.26
C TRP A 447 -1.03 -29.47 -2.38
N THR A 448 -1.40 -30.29 -3.36
CA THR A 448 -0.51 -30.67 -4.45
C THR A 448 -1.15 -30.44 -5.80
N ALA A 449 -0.33 -30.03 -6.76
CA ALA A 449 -0.70 -29.94 -8.17
C ALA A 449 0.51 -30.23 -9.05
N THR A 450 0.27 -30.43 -10.34
CA THR A 450 1.33 -30.63 -11.32
C THR A 450 1.09 -29.72 -12.50
N ILE A 451 2.10 -28.92 -12.82
CA ILE A 451 2.12 -28.02 -13.97
C ILE A 451 2.92 -28.73 -15.07
N PRO A 452 2.39 -28.87 -16.30
CA PRO A 452 3.19 -29.35 -17.42
C PRO A 452 4.34 -28.39 -17.71
N LEU A 453 5.50 -28.86 -18.18
CA LEU A 453 6.54 -27.97 -18.68
C LEU A 453 6.35 -27.74 -20.17
N GLU A 454 6.34 -26.48 -20.59
CA GLU A 454 6.28 -26.12 -21.99
C GLU A 454 7.66 -26.23 -22.65
N LYS A 455 7.71 -26.83 -23.85
CA LYS A 455 8.96 -26.97 -24.60
C LYS A 455 9.47 -25.60 -25.02
N GLY A 456 10.67 -25.25 -24.58
CA GLY A 456 11.31 -23.97 -24.89
C GLY A 456 11.07 -22.89 -23.86
N ALA A 457 10.20 -23.13 -22.86
CA ALA A 457 10.02 -22.19 -21.76
C ALA A 457 11.26 -22.14 -20.88
N SER A 458 11.76 -20.93 -20.60
CA SER A 458 12.92 -20.72 -19.74
C SER A 458 12.55 -20.61 -18.27
N ARG A 459 11.32 -20.18 -17.96
CA ARG A 459 10.84 -20.00 -16.59
C ARG A 459 9.35 -20.31 -16.46
N ILE A 460 8.94 -20.65 -15.24
CA ILE A 460 7.54 -20.77 -14.83
C ILE A 460 7.31 -19.88 -13.61
N ASP A 461 6.29 -19.04 -13.70
CA ASP A 461 5.75 -18.35 -12.56
C ASP A 461 4.48 -19.07 -12.08
N PHE A 462 4.31 -19.28 -10.77
CA PHE A 462 3.08 -19.84 -10.22
C PHE A 462 2.72 -19.26 -8.85
N PHE A 463 1.45 -19.36 -8.50
CA PHE A 463 0.93 -19.17 -7.15
C PHE A 463 -0.35 -19.99 -6.99
N SER A 464 -0.85 -20.13 -5.77
CA SER A 464 -2.14 -20.77 -5.52
C SER A 464 -2.99 -19.95 -4.57
N ASN A 465 -4.31 -20.03 -4.70
CA ASN A 465 -5.29 -19.49 -3.76
C ASN A 465 -5.92 -20.63 -2.97
N HIS A 466 -6.07 -20.45 -1.66
CA HIS A 466 -6.62 -21.45 -0.75
C HIS A 466 -7.78 -20.87 0.04
N GLY A 467 -8.90 -21.57 0.03
CA GLY A 467 -10.17 -21.07 0.57
C GLY A 467 -10.58 -21.72 1.88
N LYS A 468 -11.21 -20.93 2.75
CA LYS A 468 -11.92 -21.40 3.94
C LYS A 468 -13.07 -20.45 4.26
N GLU A 469 -14.24 -20.98 4.61
CA GLU A 469 -15.27 -20.17 5.27
C GLU A 469 -14.88 -19.93 6.74
N VAL A 470 -14.83 -18.67 7.15
CA VAL A 470 -14.47 -18.25 8.51
C VAL A 470 -15.52 -17.26 8.99
N ASN A 471 -16.17 -17.55 10.12
CA ASN A 471 -17.24 -16.71 10.67
C ASN A 471 -18.37 -16.38 9.66
N GLY A 472 -18.68 -17.32 8.75
CA GLY A 472 -19.69 -17.14 7.70
C GLY A 472 -19.27 -16.26 6.53
N TYR A 473 -17.97 -15.99 6.37
CA TYR A 473 -17.40 -15.26 5.24
C TYR A 473 -16.38 -16.13 4.50
N GLN A 474 -16.44 -16.14 3.18
CA GLN A 474 -15.49 -16.88 2.37
C GLN A 474 -14.13 -16.16 2.30
N GLN A 475 -13.14 -16.68 3.04
CA GLN A 475 -11.76 -16.19 2.99
C GLN A 475 -10.96 -16.97 1.94
N TYR A 476 -10.09 -16.27 1.21
CA TYR A 476 -9.01 -16.82 0.40
C TYR A 476 -7.66 -16.19 0.76
N LEU A 477 -6.62 -17.01 0.81
CA LEU A 477 -5.24 -16.57 0.99
C LEU A 477 -4.33 -17.24 -0.05
N SER A 478 -3.32 -16.53 -0.53
CA SER A 478 -2.42 -17.03 -1.55
C SER A 478 -1.16 -17.64 -0.97
N SER A 479 -0.62 -18.64 -1.67
CA SER A 479 0.77 -19.05 -1.48
C SER A 479 1.75 -18.05 -2.07
N PRO A 480 3.02 -18.06 -1.62
CA PRO A 480 4.03 -17.17 -2.16
C PRO A 480 4.13 -17.30 -3.69
N TYR A 481 3.98 -16.17 -4.39
CA TYR A 481 4.22 -16.11 -5.82
C TYR A 481 5.67 -16.51 -6.13
N THR A 482 5.85 -17.55 -6.92
CA THR A 482 7.13 -18.23 -7.10
C THR A 482 7.52 -18.23 -8.57
N ARG A 483 8.80 -17.92 -8.86
CA ARG A 483 9.42 -18.11 -10.17
C ARG A 483 10.41 -19.26 -10.10
N VAL A 484 10.32 -20.18 -11.06
CA VAL A 484 11.22 -21.32 -11.23
C VAL A 484 11.96 -21.14 -12.54
N GLU A 485 13.29 -21.09 -12.47
CA GLU A 485 14.14 -21.14 -13.65
C GLU A 485 14.25 -22.58 -14.15
N LEU A 486 13.91 -22.82 -15.41
CA LEU A 486 14.00 -24.13 -16.04
C LEU A 486 15.39 -24.25 -16.66
N SER A 487 16.24 -25.10 -16.05
CA SER A 487 17.51 -25.50 -16.67
C SER A 487 17.18 -26.42 -17.85
N LEU A 488 17.03 -25.83 -19.04
CA LEU A 488 16.87 -26.57 -20.29
C LEU A 488 18.22 -27.06 -20.83
#